data_AF-A0A3D5ACZ7-F1
#
_entry.id   AF-A0A3D5ACZ7-F1
#
_cell.length_a   1.000
_cell.length_b   1.000
_cell.length_c   1.000
_cell.angle_alpha   90.00
_cell.angle_beta   90.00
_cell.angle_gamma   90.00
#
_symmetry.space_group_name_H-M   'P 1'
#
loop_
_entity.id
_entity.type
_entity.pdbx_description
1 polymer ?
#
loop_
_entity_poly.entity_id
_entity_poly.type
_entity_poly.pdbx_seq_one_letter_code
_entity_poly.pdbx_strand_id
1 'polypeptide(L)'
;MYRLNIKIAYGLMAGLLFSACAKHEVLEYGTEKPESIIAQENIDAYSPLISYIDKNAHPNFKWGVALNMDDYLNKGAMFRLANRNFEQMVMGYEMKHASIVQADGSLNLSKLERLIKAAQENNMQLFGHTLTWHSG
;
A
#
# COMPACT_ATOMS: atom_id res chain seq x y z
N MET A 1 -18.14 3.51 -64.62
CA MET A 1 -17.77 2.70 -63.43
C MET A 1 -17.55 3.51 -62.16
N TYR A 2 -16.95 4.72 -62.19
CA TYR A 2 -16.68 5.52 -60.97
C TYR A 2 -17.93 5.96 -60.16
N ARG A 3 -19.05 6.25 -60.84
CA ARG A 3 -20.30 6.70 -60.19
C ARG A 3 -21.06 5.60 -59.43
N LEU A 4 -20.80 4.33 -59.71
CA LEU A 4 -21.43 3.19 -59.02
C LEU A 4 -20.78 2.95 -57.65
N ASN A 5 -19.45 3.09 -57.56
CA ASN A 5 -18.69 2.98 -56.31
C ASN A 5 -19.02 4.09 -55.30
N ILE A 6 -19.29 5.31 -55.78
CA ILE A 6 -19.73 6.42 -54.91
C ILE A 6 -21.11 6.15 -54.30
N LYS A 7 -22.05 5.59 -55.07
CA LYS A 7 -23.39 5.24 -54.55
C LYS A 7 -23.33 4.10 -53.53
N ILE A 8 -22.46 3.12 -53.77
CA ILE A 8 -22.21 2.02 -52.82
C ILE A 8 -21.56 2.55 -51.54
N ALA A 9 -20.61 3.48 -51.65
CA ALA A 9 -19.97 4.11 -50.50
C ALA A 9 -20.98 4.94 -49.66
N TYR A 10 -21.87 5.71 -50.30
CA TYR A 10 -22.94 6.41 -49.59
C TYR A 10 -23.94 5.46 -48.92
N GLY A 11 -24.27 4.33 -49.56
CA GLY A 11 -25.12 3.29 -48.96
C GLY A 11 -24.49 2.64 -47.72
N LEU A 12 -23.19 2.33 -47.78
CA LEU A 12 -22.43 1.78 -46.65
C LEU A 12 -22.30 2.76 -45.48
N MET A 13 -22.05 4.04 -45.78
CA MET A 13 -21.92 5.08 -44.77
C MET A 13 -23.26 5.41 -44.09
N ALA A 14 -24.37 5.34 -44.83
CA ALA A 14 -25.70 5.45 -44.26
C ALA A 14 -26.06 4.24 -43.37
N GLY A 15 -25.68 3.02 -43.76
CA GLY A 15 -25.93 1.81 -42.98
C GLY A 15 -25.24 1.78 -41.61
N LEU A 16 -24.01 2.32 -41.53
CA LEU A 16 -23.25 2.41 -40.27
C LEU A 16 -23.87 3.36 -39.24
N LEU A 17 -24.63 4.37 -39.68
CA LEU A 17 -25.30 5.33 -38.79
C LEU A 17 -26.57 4.75 -38.14
N PHE A 18 -27.22 3.76 -38.78
CA PHE A 18 -28.44 3.13 -38.23
C PHE A 18 -28.18 1.97 -37.27
N SER A 19 -26.97 1.40 -37.24
CA SER A 19 -26.60 0.33 -36.30
C SER A 19 -26.17 0.83 -34.90
N ALA A 20 -26.06 2.15 -34.70
CA ALA A 20 -25.54 2.74 -33.47
C ALA A 20 -26.60 3.06 -32.39
N CYS A 21 -27.90 2.89 -32.67
CA CYS A 21 -28.98 3.14 -31.72
C CYS A 21 -29.59 1.83 -31.19
N ALA A 22 -28.76 0.94 -30.62
CA ALA A 22 -29.26 0.06 -29.57
C ALA A 22 -29.22 0.89 -28.28
N LYS A 23 -30.39 1.33 -27.79
CA LYS A 23 -30.49 1.99 -26.48
C LYS A 23 -29.95 1.00 -25.47
N HIS A 24 -28.82 1.31 -24.84
CA HIS A 24 -28.23 0.44 -23.84
C HIS A 24 -29.20 0.38 -22.65
N GLU A 25 -30.02 -0.67 -22.60
CA GLU A 25 -30.81 -1.01 -21.42
C GLU A 25 -29.84 -1.57 -20.39
N VAL A 26 -29.30 -0.68 -19.56
CA VAL A 26 -28.65 -1.08 -18.33
C VAL A 26 -29.73 -1.75 -17.49
N LEU A 27 -29.54 -3.02 -17.13
CA LEU A 27 -30.42 -3.66 -16.15
C LEU A 27 -30.34 -2.86 -14.85
N GLU A 28 -31.42 -2.15 -14.49
CA GLU A 28 -31.55 -1.41 -13.23
C GLU A 28 -31.73 -2.41 -12.08
N TYR A 29 -30.68 -3.14 -11.72
CA TYR A 29 -30.61 -3.77 -10.42
C TYR A 29 -29.62 -2.98 -9.56
N GLY A 30 -30.15 -2.28 -8.56
CA GLY A 30 -29.33 -1.69 -7.50
C GLY A 30 -28.80 -2.83 -6.64
N THR A 31 -27.49 -2.99 -6.56
CA THR A 31 -26.87 -3.83 -5.54
C THR A 31 -26.53 -2.96 -4.34
N GLU A 32 -26.82 -3.47 -3.14
CA GLU A 32 -26.33 -2.83 -1.92
C GLU A 32 -24.80 -2.88 -1.89
N LYS A 33 -24.20 -1.83 -1.33
CA LYS A 33 -22.76 -1.76 -1.18
C LYS A 33 -22.30 -2.89 -0.23
N PRO A 34 -21.27 -3.69 -0.59
CA PRO A 34 -20.80 -4.76 0.29
C PRO A 34 -20.39 -4.23 1.66
N GLU A 35 -20.75 -4.94 2.72
CA GLU A 35 -20.41 -4.57 4.11
C GLU A 35 -18.91 -4.37 4.31
N SER A 36 -18.07 -5.13 3.60
CA SER A 36 -16.61 -5.00 3.66
C SER A 36 -16.11 -3.63 3.19
N ILE A 37 -16.77 -3.01 2.20
CA ILE A 37 -16.40 -1.68 1.72
C ILE A 37 -16.88 -0.62 2.71
N ILE A 38 -18.09 -0.77 3.25
CA ILE A 38 -18.62 0.14 4.27
C ILE A 38 -17.70 0.14 5.51
N ALA A 39 -17.28 -1.05 5.96
CA ALA A 39 -16.35 -1.20 7.07
C ALA A 39 -14.99 -0.54 6.78
N GLN A 40 -14.45 -0.73 5.57
CA GLN A 40 -13.18 -0.10 5.19
C GLN A 40 -13.28 1.43 5.13
N GLU A 41 -14.37 1.98 4.58
CA GLU A 41 -14.59 3.43 4.55
C GLU A 41 -14.71 4.04 5.94
N ASN A 42 -15.36 3.32 6.88
CA ASN A 42 -15.41 3.71 8.28
C ASN A 42 -14.00 3.74 8.91
N ILE A 43 -13.15 2.76 8.59
CA ILE A 43 -11.76 2.71 9.06
C ILE A 43 -10.94 3.87 8.46
N ASP A 44 -11.12 4.14 7.17
CA ASP A 44 -10.40 5.18 6.44
C ASP A 44 -10.75 6.59 6.95
N ALA A 45 -11.97 6.78 7.47
CA ALA A 45 -12.44 8.02 8.04
C ALA A 45 -11.78 8.39 9.38
N TYR A 46 -11.18 7.44 10.10
CA TYR A 46 -10.49 7.75 11.36
C TYR A 46 -9.23 8.59 11.12
N SER A 47 -8.94 9.44 12.09
CA SER A 47 -7.64 10.14 12.12
C SER A 47 -6.50 9.14 12.35
N PRO A 48 -5.26 9.50 11.99
CA PRO A 48 -4.13 8.62 12.24
C PRO A 48 -4.00 8.22 13.71
N LEU A 49 -3.65 6.97 14.00
CA LEU A 49 -3.64 6.45 15.38
C LEU A 49 -2.80 7.29 16.35
N ILE A 50 -1.64 7.77 15.90
CA ILE A 50 -0.75 8.63 16.70
C ILE A 50 -1.42 9.94 17.16
N SER A 51 -2.43 10.44 16.45
CA SER A 51 -3.14 11.67 16.81
C SER A 51 -3.98 11.54 18.09
N TYR A 52 -4.33 10.32 18.50
CA TYR A 52 -5.07 10.06 19.72
C TYR A 52 -4.19 10.00 20.98
N ILE A 53 -2.87 10.11 20.82
CA ILE A 53 -1.92 10.12 21.93
C ILE A 53 -1.65 11.56 22.37
N ASP A 54 -1.92 11.87 23.64
CA ASP A 54 -1.53 13.14 24.23
C ASP A 54 -0.02 13.15 24.50
N LYS A 55 0.74 13.74 23.59
CA LYS A 55 2.20 13.88 23.70
C LYS A 55 2.63 14.90 24.75
N ASN A 56 1.75 15.80 25.19
CA ASN A 56 2.08 16.74 26.28
C ASN A 56 2.02 16.04 27.63
N ALA A 57 1.00 15.21 27.84
CA ALA A 57 0.88 14.38 29.04
C ALA A 57 1.91 13.23 29.04
N HIS A 58 2.29 12.71 27.86
CA HIS A 58 3.16 11.54 27.71
C HIS A 58 4.34 11.81 26.75
N PRO A 59 5.25 12.74 27.07
CA PRO A 59 6.32 13.16 26.14
C PRO A 59 7.32 12.04 25.80
N ASN A 60 7.50 11.08 26.69
CA ASN A 60 8.44 9.98 26.52
C ASN A 60 7.82 8.71 25.91
N PHE A 61 6.49 8.67 25.77
CA PHE A 61 5.82 7.52 25.16
C PHE A 61 6.01 7.55 23.65
N LYS A 62 6.43 6.42 23.09
CA LYS A 62 6.64 6.22 21.64
C LYS A 62 5.54 5.30 21.14
N TRP A 63 4.72 5.78 20.21
CA TRP A 63 3.72 4.93 19.57
C TRP A 63 4.34 4.20 18.37
N GLY A 64 4.64 2.91 18.58
CA GLY A 64 5.38 2.11 17.60
C GLY A 64 4.65 0.88 17.08
N VAL A 65 5.19 0.30 16.00
CA VAL A 65 4.64 -0.89 15.32
C VAL A 65 5.72 -1.91 14.99
N ALA A 66 5.39 -3.19 15.06
CA ALA A 66 6.23 -4.27 14.54
C ALA A 66 5.82 -4.63 13.11
N LEU A 67 6.79 -4.80 12.20
CA LEU A 67 6.54 -5.17 10.81
C LEU A 67 7.70 -5.99 10.24
N ASN A 68 7.46 -6.67 9.11
CA ASN A 68 8.54 -7.25 8.33
C ASN A 68 9.30 -6.13 7.58
N MET A 69 10.59 -6.34 7.37
CA MET A 69 11.43 -5.32 6.75
C MET A 69 11.04 -5.06 5.29
N ASP A 70 10.62 -6.09 4.56
CA ASP A 70 10.19 -5.94 3.16
C ASP A 70 8.86 -5.20 3.02
N ASP A 71 7.95 -5.33 3.98
CA ASP A 71 6.68 -4.58 3.98
C ASP A 71 6.91 -3.07 4.00
N TYR A 72 7.97 -2.63 4.70
CA TYR A 72 8.39 -1.23 4.71
C TYR A 72 9.15 -0.85 3.44
N LEU A 73 10.16 -1.65 3.06
CA LEU A 73 11.06 -1.32 1.94
C LEU A 73 10.36 -1.33 0.58
N ASN A 74 9.31 -2.14 0.41
CA ASN A 74 8.52 -2.20 -0.82
C ASN A 74 7.59 -1.00 -1.03
N LYS A 75 7.48 -0.09 -0.05
CA LYS A 75 6.65 1.14 -0.12
C LYS A 75 5.18 0.86 -0.46
N GLY A 76 4.67 -0.30 -0.06
CA GLY A 76 3.29 -0.76 -0.29
C GLY A 76 2.27 -0.20 0.70
N ALA A 77 1.15 -0.92 0.88
CA ALA A 77 0.11 -0.53 1.83
C ALA A 77 0.62 -0.46 3.27
N MET A 78 1.43 -1.44 3.69
CA MET A 78 2.01 -1.49 5.03
C MET A 78 2.92 -0.30 5.32
N PHE A 79 3.77 0.11 4.36
CA PHE A 79 4.56 1.33 4.47
C PHE A 79 3.70 2.57 4.71
N ARG A 80 2.60 2.73 3.96
CA ARG A 80 1.70 3.89 4.14
C ARG A 80 0.99 3.85 5.49
N LEU A 81 0.52 2.67 5.90
CA LEU A 81 -0.12 2.49 7.21
C LEU A 81 0.85 2.77 8.36
N ALA A 82 2.10 2.30 8.25
CA ALA A 82 3.14 2.56 9.25
C ALA A 82 3.40 4.07 9.39
N ASN A 83 3.72 4.75 8.29
CA ASN A 83 4.07 6.17 8.30
C ASN A 83 2.90 7.10 8.63
N ARG A 84 1.65 6.68 8.32
CA ARG A 84 0.47 7.43 8.74
C ARG A 84 0.30 7.36 10.25
N ASN A 85 0.43 6.17 10.84
CA ASN A 85 -0.11 5.89 12.16
C ASN A 85 0.91 5.83 13.31
N PHE A 86 2.22 5.74 13.03
CA PHE A 86 3.26 5.47 14.04
C PHE A 86 4.48 6.37 13.89
N GLU A 87 5.26 6.52 14.96
CA GLU A 87 6.51 7.30 14.99
C GLU A 87 7.76 6.44 15.23
N GLN A 88 7.56 5.16 15.54
CA GLN A 88 8.64 4.19 15.74
C GLN A 88 8.27 2.85 15.10
N MET A 89 9.27 2.12 14.62
CA MET A 89 9.09 0.76 14.14
C MET A 89 10.14 -0.19 14.69
N VAL A 90 9.74 -1.46 14.76
CA VAL A 90 10.57 -2.62 15.14
C VAL A 90 10.45 -3.66 14.03
N MET A 91 11.56 -4.26 13.63
CA MET A 91 11.54 -5.34 12.63
C MET A 91 11.28 -6.68 13.31
N GLY A 92 10.37 -7.48 12.74
CA GLY A 92 9.94 -8.76 13.32
C GLY A 92 11.06 -9.81 13.36
N TYR A 93 11.98 -9.81 12.39
CA TYR A 93 13.00 -10.87 12.29
C TYR A 93 14.37 -10.39 11.77
N GLU A 94 14.39 -9.48 10.82
CA GLU A 94 15.56 -9.18 9.99
C GLU A 94 16.67 -8.40 10.73
N MET A 95 16.44 -8.05 11.99
CA MET A 95 17.43 -7.43 12.89
C MET A 95 17.95 -8.41 13.96
N LYS A 96 17.52 -9.68 13.95
CA LYS A 96 18.06 -10.72 14.85
C LYS A 96 19.43 -11.20 14.40
N HIS A 97 20.20 -11.74 15.33
CA HIS A 97 21.52 -12.34 15.09
C HIS A 97 21.53 -13.30 13.88
N ALA A 98 20.56 -14.21 13.78
CA ALA A 98 20.47 -15.19 12.69
C ALA A 98 20.27 -14.57 11.29
N SER A 99 19.78 -13.33 11.20
CA SER A 99 19.64 -12.61 9.92
C SER A 99 20.88 -11.79 9.56
N ILE A 100 21.65 -11.36 10.57
CA ILE A 100 22.76 -10.44 10.40
C ILE A 100 24.10 -11.18 10.29
N VAL A 101 24.36 -12.13 11.18
CA VAL A 101 25.66 -12.83 11.26
C VAL A 101 25.65 -14.06 10.36
N GLN A 102 26.60 -14.12 9.44
CA GLN A 102 26.74 -15.22 8.49
C GLN A 102 27.54 -16.39 9.09
N ALA A 103 27.54 -17.53 8.40
CA ALA A 103 28.23 -18.74 8.87
C ALA A 103 29.76 -18.56 9.05
N ASP A 104 30.37 -17.61 8.32
CA ASP A 104 31.79 -17.25 8.41
C ASP A 104 32.07 -16.14 9.45
N GLY A 105 31.04 -15.69 10.18
CA GLY A 105 31.14 -14.60 11.15
C GLY A 105 31.08 -13.19 10.54
N SER A 106 30.96 -13.06 9.22
CA SER A 106 30.74 -11.77 8.58
C SER A 106 29.34 -11.22 8.87
N LEU A 107 29.14 -9.91 8.68
CA LEU A 107 27.86 -9.24 8.89
C LEU A 107 27.22 -8.86 7.55
N ASN A 108 25.97 -9.28 7.33
CA ASN A 108 25.16 -8.78 6.22
C ASN A 108 24.25 -7.64 6.71
N LEU A 109 24.73 -6.40 6.53
CA LEU A 109 24.03 -5.18 6.97
C LEU A 109 23.28 -4.47 5.85
N SER A 110 23.43 -4.91 4.60
CA SER A 110 22.94 -4.20 3.41
C SER A 110 21.44 -3.85 3.47
N LYS A 111 20.60 -4.78 3.93
CA LYS A 111 19.15 -4.58 4.07
C LYS A 111 18.83 -3.64 5.23
N LEU A 112 19.56 -3.74 6.34
CA LEU A 112 19.43 -2.86 7.50
C LEU A 112 19.83 -1.42 7.16
N GLU A 113 20.91 -1.20 6.42
CA GLU A 113 21.33 0.13 5.95
C GLU A 113 20.25 0.79 5.10
N ARG A 114 19.62 0.02 4.18
CA ARG A 114 18.48 0.49 3.39
C ARG A 114 17.28 0.84 4.28
N LEU A 115 16.99 0.04 5.30
CA LEU A 115 15.93 0.32 6.25
C LEU A 115 16.21 1.60 7.04
N ILE A 116 17.42 1.79 7.56
CA ILE A 116 17.84 2.98 8.30
C ILE A 116 17.63 4.23 7.44
N LYS A 117 18.08 4.19 6.17
CA LYS A 117 17.87 5.28 5.23
C LYS A 117 16.38 5.57 5.00
N ALA A 118 15.58 4.54 4.73
CA ALA A 118 14.15 4.70 4.50
C ALA A 118 13.40 5.21 5.75
N ALA A 119 13.86 4.84 6.95
CA ALA A 119 13.31 5.33 8.21
C ALA A 119 13.61 6.81 8.40
N GLN A 120 14.87 7.22 8.19
CA GLN A 120 15.31 8.62 8.24
C GLN A 120 14.55 9.50 7.25
N GLU A 121 14.38 9.07 6.00
CA GLU A 121 13.63 9.78 4.97
C GLU A 121 12.16 10.04 5.34
N ASN A 122 11.59 9.24 6.25
CA ASN A 122 10.18 9.35 6.65
C ASN A 122 9.99 9.77 8.11
N ASN A 123 11.04 10.26 8.78
CA ASN A 123 11.01 10.63 10.22
C ASN A 123 10.52 9.48 11.13
N MET A 124 10.74 8.25 10.72
CA MET A 124 10.37 7.05 11.46
C MET A 124 11.56 6.62 12.35
N GLN A 125 11.33 6.48 13.64
CA GLN A 125 12.36 5.97 14.54
C GLN A 125 12.49 4.45 14.44
N LEU A 126 13.69 3.94 14.66
CA LEU A 126 13.96 2.50 14.69
C LEU A 126 14.29 2.06 16.10
N PHE A 127 13.63 1.01 16.56
CA PHE A 127 14.02 0.28 17.76
C PHE A 127 14.67 -1.05 17.35
N GLY A 128 15.91 -1.27 17.78
CA GLY A 128 16.67 -2.46 17.44
C GLY A 128 16.18 -3.70 18.18
N HIS A 129 15.84 -4.75 17.44
CA HIS A 129 15.37 -6.03 17.99
C HIS A 129 16.00 -7.18 17.19
N THR A 130 17.04 -7.87 17.66
CA THR A 130 17.71 -7.79 18.96
C THR A 130 19.14 -8.33 18.81
N LEU A 131 20.06 -7.89 19.68
CA LEU A 131 21.46 -8.34 19.64
C LEU A 131 21.62 -9.81 20.06
N THR A 132 20.92 -10.22 21.13
CA THR A 132 21.00 -11.57 21.67
C THR A 132 19.60 -12.11 21.93
N TRP A 133 19.37 -13.36 21.53
CA TRP A 133 18.15 -14.09 21.81
C TRP A 133 18.43 -15.60 21.80
N HIS A 134 17.76 -16.34 22.68
CA HIS A 134 17.85 -17.80 22.76
C HIS A 134 17.07 -18.51 21.64
N SER A 135 16.25 -17.79 20.87
CA SER A 135 15.49 -18.32 19.74
C SER A 135 15.91 -17.66 18.43
N GLY A 136 16.03 -18.48 17.39
CA GLY A 136 15.98 -18.03 16.00
C GLY A 136 14.56 -17.61 15.67
#